data_AF-A0A7T7GQ57-F1
#
_entry.id   AF-A0A7T7GQ57-F1
#
_cell.length_a   1.000
_cell.length_b   1.000
_cell.length_c   1.000
_cell.angle_alpha   90.00
_cell.angle_beta   90.00
_cell.angle_gamma   90.00
#
_symmetry.space_group_name_H-M   'P 1'
#
loop_
_entity.id
_entity.type
_entity.pdbx_description
1 polymer ?
#
loop_
_entity_poly.entity_id
_entity_poly.type
_entity_poly.pdbx_seq_one_letter_code
_entity_poly.pdbx_strand_id
1 'polypeptide(L)'
;MVRQKCSGIRRSYLDSCDRKVSRTGESIIIASSNRQVAEYNRLVREYFFTGQQQMVAGDKVISVANHYRADACITNGEFGMIKEVLSPHSELISVDISVKGDTGDMVKRKVNLSFRDVILGFRNDYGEPFFFEAKIVENLLYNDQPTLSSDEHKALYVHFLNRHPELRRKGNEQKLRIALLQDPYFNAFKLKFGYSITGHKAQGSEWKTVFLQCQTHQKAGDAANLLI
;
A
#
# COMPACT_ATOMS: atom_id res chain seq x y z
N MET A 1 -27.08 -8.73 7.92
CA MET A 1 -27.43 -7.64 6.97
C MET A 1 -26.23 -6.95 6.31
N VAL A 2 -25.06 -6.79 6.96
CA VAL A 2 -23.87 -6.14 6.37
C VAL A 2 -23.23 -6.95 5.22
N ARG A 3 -23.12 -8.28 5.35
CA ARG A 3 -22.50 -9.15 4.33
C ARG A 3 -23.23 -9.16 2.97
N GLN A 4 -24.53 -8.88 2.96
CA GLN A 4 -25.35 -8.90 1.74
C GLN A 4 -25.08 -7.68 0.85
N LYS A 5 -24.87 -6.48 1.43
CA LYS A 5 -24.56 -5.26 0.66
C LYS A 5 -23.15 -5.30 0.02
N CYS A 6 -22.14 -5.82 0.73
CA CYS A 6 -20.80 -6.00 0.18
C CYS A 6 -20.76 -6.92 -1.07
N SER A 7 -21.69 -7.88 -1.16
CA SER A 7 -21.75 -8.81 -2.30
C SER A 7 -22.21 -8.16 -3.61
N GLY A 8 -23.06 -7.14 -3.54
CA GLY A 8 -23.62 -6.45 -4.72
C GLY A 8 -22.58 -5.61 -5.43
N ILE A 9 -21.97 -4.66 -4.71
CA ILE A 9 -20.93 -3.78 -5.26
C ILE A 9 -19.77 -4.59 -5.84
N ARG A 10 -19.31 -5.62 -5.12
CA ARG A 10 -18.24 -6.49 -5.62
C ARG A 10 -18.62 -7.15 -6.95
N ARG A 11 -19.83 -7.70 -7.07
CA ARG A 11 -20.26 -8.35 -8.31
C ARG A 11 -20.29 -7.36 -9.47
N SER A 12 -20.92 -6.20 -9.27
CA SER A 12 -21.00 -5.16 -10.30
C SER A 12 -19.62 -4.63 -10.69
N TYR A 13 -18.70 -4.49 -9.73
CA TYR A 13 -17.30 -4.15 -10.02
C TYR A 13 -16.65 -5.19 -10.94
N LEU A 14 -16.73 -6.47 -10.57
CA LEU A 14 -16.14 -7.55 -11.35
C LEU A 14 -16.72 -7.63 -12.77
N ASP A 15 -18.03 -7.44 -12.90
CA ASP A 15 -18.71 -7.44 -14.19
C ASP A 15 -18.30 -6.21 -15.04
N SER A 16 -18.09 -5.04 -14.43
CA SER A 16 -17.58 -3.85 -15.16
C SER A 16 -16.17 -4.02 -15.74
N CYS A 17 -15.38 -4.93 -15.16
CA CYS A 17 -14.03 -5.22 -15.61
C CYS A 17 -13.97 -6.49 -16.49
N ASP A 18 -15.09 -6.97 -17.05
CA ASP A 18 -15.15 -8.22 -17.80
C ASP A 18 -14.53 -9.42 -17.05
N ARG A 19 -14.47 -9.34 -15.71
CA ARG A 19 -13.78 -10.30 -14.83
C ARG A 19 -12.31 -10.55 -15.21
N LYS A 20 -11.63 -9.55 -15.77
CA LYS A 20 -10.21 -9.59 -16.12
C LYS A 20 -9.42 -8.57 -15.31
N VAL A 21 -8.30 -9.01 -14.72
CA VAL A 21 -7.38 -8.13 -13.98
C VAL A 21 -6.92 -6.95 -14.83
N SER A 22 -6.62 -7.17 -16.11
CA SER A 22 -6.16 -6.13 -17.04
C SER A 22 -7.16 -5.00 -17.28
N ARG A 23 -8.45 -5.20 -16.99
CA ARG A 23 -9.53 -4.21 -17.15
C ARG A 23 -9.84 -3.45 -15.86
N THR A 24 -9.24 -3.85 -14.73
CA THR A 24 -9.47 -3.22 -13.42
C THR A 24 -8.92 -1.79 -13.33
N GLY A 25 -8.15 -1.33 -14.31
CA GLY A 25 -7.70 0.06 -14.41
C GLY A 25 -8.84 1.06 -14.68
N GLU A 26 -9.92 0.63 -15.34
CA GLU A 26 -11.05 1.50 -15.72
C GLU A 26 -12.11 1.66 -14.62
N SER A 27 -12.02 0.87 -13.54
CA SER A 27 -13.02 0.84 -12.47
C SER A 27 -12.40 0.96 -11.08
N ILE A 28 -13.11 1.62 -10.17
CA ILE A 28 -12.70 1.75 -8.76
C ILE A 28 -13.90 1.59 -7.81
N ILE A 29 -13.63 1.03 -6.62
CA ILE A 29 -14.57 1.06 -5.49
C ILE A 29 -14.13 2.17 -4.53
N ILE A 30 -15.04 3.07 -4.18
CA ILE A 30 -14.80 4.11 -3.17
C ILE A 30 -15.60 3.74 -1.91
N ALA A 31 -14.94 3.71 -0.76
CA ALA A 31 -15.56 3.41 0.53
C ALA A 31 -15.21 4.46 1.60
N SER A 32 -16.01 4.51 2.67
CA SER A 32 -15.90 5.57 3.69
C SER A 32 -14.82 5.34 4.75
N SER A 33 -14.25 4.13 4.86
CA SER A 33 -13.25 3.81 5.88
C SER A 33 -12.13 2.91 5.34
N ASN A 34 -10.93 3.04 5.90
CA ASN A 34 -9.79 2.17 5.54
C ASN A 34 -10.11 0.68 5.76
N ARG A 35 -10.90 0.35 6.78
CA ARG A 35 -11.35 -1.02 7.05
C ARG A 35 -12.18 -1.60 5.90
N GLN A 36 -13.14 -0.82 5.38
CA GLN A 36 -13.95 -1.24 4.23
C GLN A 36 -13.12 -1.33 2.94
N VAL A 37 -12.20 -0.39 2.75
CA VAL A 37 -11.24 -0.43 1.64
C VAL A 37 -10.40 -1.71 1.70
N ALA A 38 -9.82 -2.03 2.86
CA ALA A 38 -9.07 -3.27 3.05
C ALA A 38 -9.93 -4.51 2.78
N GLU A 39 -11.19 -4.51 3.22
CA GLU A 39 -12.13 -5.61 2.97
C GLU A 39 -12.43 -5.78 1.47
N TYR A 40 -12.77 -4.71 0.75
CA TYR A 40 -13.03 -4.78 -0.70
C TYR A 40 -11.80 -5.18 -1.49
N ASN A 41 -10.64 -4.62 -1.17
CA ASN A 41 -9.37 -5.02 -1.76
C ASN A 41 -9.13 -6.52 -1.61
N ARG A 42 -9.28 -7.06 -0.40
CA ARG A 42 -9.14 -8.51 -0.16
C ARG A 42 -10.15 -9.33 -0.95
N LEU A 43 -11.43 -8.93 -0.96
CA LEU A 43 -12.50 -9.69 -1.60
C LEU A 43 -12.41 -9.69 -3.14
N VAL A 44 -11.97 -8.58 -3.74
CA VAL A 44 -11.74 -8.49 -5.19
C VAL A 44 -10.48 -9.26 -5.56
N ARG A 45 -9.41 -9.13 -4.77
CA ARG A 45 -8.16 -9.87 -4.99
C ARG A 45 -8.37 -11.38 -4.91
N GLU A 46 -9.11 -11.88 -3.92
CA GLU A 46 -9.45 -13.31 -3.79
C GLU A 46 -10.21 -13.86 -5.01
N TYR A 47 -11.00 -13.02 -5.68
CA TYR A 47 -11.68 -13.42 -6.91
C TYR A 47 -10.69 -13.61 -8.07
N PHE A 48 -9.73 -12.69 -8.24
CA PHE A 48 -8.75 -12.76 -9.33
C PHE A 48 -7.61 -13.73 -9.08
N PHE A 49 -7.23 -13.93 -7.81
CA PHE A 49 -6.09 -14.73 -7.38
C PHE A 49 -6.52 -15.68 -6.27
N THR A 50 -7.48 -16.57 -6.59
CA THR A 50 -8.07 -17.49 -5.61
C THR A 50 -7.03 -18.34 -4.91
N GLY A 51 -7.11 -18.38 -3.57
CA GLY A 51 -6.17 -19.12 -2.72
C GLY A 51 -4.80 -18.46 -2.54
N GLN A 52 -4.53 -17.33 -3.19
CA GLN A 52 -3.25 -16.61 -3.04
C GLN A 52 -3.34 -15.65 -1.87
N GLN A 53 -2.78 -16.00 -0.71
CA GLN A 53 -2.80 -15.12 0.46
C GLN A 53 -1.73 -14.01 0.41
N GLN A 54 -0.59 -14.29 -0.21
CA GLN A 54 0.51 -13.34 -0.38
C GLN A 54 0.42 -12.66 -1.75
N MET A 55 1.09 -11.52 -1.90
CA MET A 55 1.18 -10.78 -3.16
C MET A 55 1.69 -11.66 -4.31
N VAL A 56 1.19 -11.42 -5.52
CA VAL A 56 1.56 -12.14 -6.75
C VAL A 56 1.70 -11.19 -7.93
N ALA A 57 2.34 -11.65 -8.99
CA ALA A 57 2.39 -10.91 -10.25
C ALA A 57 0.96 -10.63 -10.77
N GLY A 58 0.75 -9.39 -11.21
CA GLY A 58 -0.55 -8.88 -11.68
C GLY A 58 -1.37 -8.16 -10.61
N ASP A 59 -0.97 -8.19 -9.33
CA ASP A 59 -1.67 -7.45 -8.28
C ASP A 59 -1.70 -5.95 -8.58
N LYS A 60 -2.91 -5.36 -8.57
CA LYS A 60 -3.09 -3.91 -8.66
C LYS A 60 -2.80 -3.29 -7.30
N VAL A 61 -1.93 -2.28 -7.28
CA VAL A 61 -1.49 -1.60 -6.06
C VAL A 61 -1.66 -0.09 -6.17
N ILE A 62 -1.64 0.59 -5.02
CA ILE A 62 -1.63 2.05 -4.89
C ILE A 62 -0.52 2.44 -3.92
N SER A 63 0.26 3.45 -4.31
CA SER A 63 1.26 4.07 -3.43
C SER A 63 0.59 4.90 -2.36
N VAL A 64 0.99 4.71 -1.10
CA VAL A 64 0.43 5.45 0.05
C VAL A 64 1.46 6.38 0.70
N ALA A 65 2.56 6.64 0.00
CA ALA A 65 3.57 7.64 0.33
C ALA A 65 4.30 8.09 -0.93
N ASN A 66 4.99 9.23 -0.87
CA ASN A 66 5.86 9.65 -1.98
C ASN A 66 7.15 8.83 -1.94
N HIS A 67 7.55 8.30 -3.09
CA HIS A 67 8.82 7.60 -3.28
C HIS A 67 9.60 8.32 -4.38
N TYR A 68 10.67 8.97 -3.96
CA TYR A 68 11.57 9.69 -4.86
C TYR A 68 12.71 8.77 -5.26
N ARG A 69 12.80 8.46 -6.55
CA ARG A 69 13.92 7.75 -7.15
C ARG A 69 14.70 8.71 -8.04
N ALA A 70 15.87 8.26 -8.50
CA ALA A 70 16.70 9.04 -9.42
C ALA A 70 16.02 9.22 -10.80
N ASP A 71 15.23 8.24 -11.21
CA ASP A 71 14.64 8.11 -12.54
C ASP A 71 13.12 8.42 -12.58
N ALA A 72 12.45 8.40 -11.43
CA ALA A 72 11.01 8.63 -11.33
C ALA A 72 10.58 9.13 -9.95
N CYS A 73 9.44 9.81 -9.88
CA CYS A 73 8.76 10.16 -8.64
C CYS A 73 7.41 9.45 -8.62
N ILE A 74 7.22 8.51 -7.68
CA ILE A 74 5.91 7.88 -7.47
C ILE A 74 5.21 8.62 -6.34
N THR A 75 4.06 9.20 -6.63
CA THR A 75 3.33 10.04 -5.68
C THR A 75 2.35 9.23 -4.83
N ASN A 76 1.99 9.75 -3.66
CA ASN A 76 0.91 9.19 -2.85
C ASN A 76 -0.43 9.30 -3.61
N GLY A 77 -1.09 8.17 -3.81
CA GLY A 77 -2.32 8.06 -4.60
C GLY A 77 -2.11 7.40 -5.96
N GLU A 78 -0.86 7.26 -6.41
CA GLU A 78 -0.56 6.72 -7.73
C GLU A 78 -0.76 5.20 -7.79
N PHE A 79 -1.39 4.73 -8.86
CA PHE A 79 -1.65 3.30 -9.08
C PHE A 79 -0.53 2.65 -9.87
N GLY A 80 -0.21 1.42 -9.46
CA GLY A 80 0.75 0.58 -10.16
C GLY A 80 0.31 -0.88 -10.14
N MET A 81 1.24 -1.73 -10.55
CA MET A 81 1.07 -3.18 -10.50
C MET A 81 2.34 -3.88 -10.04
N ILE A 82 2.18 -5.02 -9.38
CA ILE A 82 3.29 -5.95 -9.16
C ILE A 82 3.54 -6.68 -10.47
N LYS A 83 4.66 -6.39 -11.14
CA LYS A 83 5.03 -7.06 -12.38
C LYS A 83 5.58 -8.45 -12.10
N GLU A 84 6.43 -8.57 -11.07
CA GLU A 84 7.08 -9.82 -10.67
C GLU A 84 7.38 -9.80 -9.16
N VAL A 85 7.33 -10.96 -8.52
CA VAL A 85 7.76 -11.14 -7.13
C VAL A 85 9.09 -11.87 -7.16
N LEU A 86 10.17 -11.19 -6.74
CA LEU A 86 11.54 -11.69 -6.87
C LEU A 86 11.91 -12.61 -5.70
N SER A 87 11.45 -12.30 -4.49
CA SER A 87 11.69 -13.15 -3.32
C SER A 87 10.57 -14.19 -3.14
N PRO A 88 10.87 -15.50 -3.02
CA PRO A 88 9.85 -16.55 -2.86
C PRO A 88 9.10 -16.43 -1.53
N HIS A 89 9.75 -15.91 -0.50
CA HIS A 89 9.20 -15.71 0.85
C HIS A 89 9.49 -14.31 1.38
N SER A 90 8.71 -13.90 2.37
CA SER A 90 8.89 -12.62 3.06
C SER A 90 10.22 -12.64 3.82
N GLU A 91 10.96 -11.54 3.72
CA GLU A 91 12.12 -11.30 4.56
C GLU A 91 11.65 -10.74 5.90
N LEU A 92 11.71 -11.55 6.96
CA LEU A 92 11.27 -11.18 8.31
C LEU A 92 12.45 -10.70 9.15
N ILE A 93 12.34 -9.50 9.71
CA ILE A 93 13.36 -8.86 10.53
C ILE A 93 12.75 -8.46 11.87
N SER A 94 13.31 -8.98 12.97
CA SER A 94 12.96 -8.54 14.32
C SER A 94 13.92 -7.47 14.81
N VAL A 95 13.39 -6.34 15.27
CA VAL A 95 14.18 -5.20 15.75
C VAL A 95 13.74 -4.84 17.17
N ASP A 96 14.69 -4.76 18.09
CA ASP A 96 14.44 -4.24 19.42
C ASP A 96 14.56 -2.71 19.41
N ILE A 97 13.46 -2.04 19.75
CA ILE A 97 13.39 -0.58 19.89
C ILE A 97 13.20 -0.20 21.36
N SER A 98 13.69 0.97 21.76
CA SER A 98 13.40 1.54 23.08
C SER A 98 12.34 2.61 22.93
N VAL A 99 11.18 2.47 23.55
CA VAL A 99 10.08 3.44 23.51
C VAL A 99 9.75 3.93 24.91
N LYS A 100 9.16 5.12 25.01
CA LYS A 100 8.68 5.65 26.29
C LYS A 100 7.36 4.94 26.63
N GLY A 101 7.32 4.23 27.75
CA GLY A 101 6.13 3.59 28.28
C GLY A 101 5.18 4.58 28.93
N ASP A 102 4.00 4.09 29.31
CA ASP A 102 2.90 4.91 29.86
C ASP A 102 3.28 5.57 31.19
N THR A 103 4.17 4.94 31.97
CA THR A 103 4.72 5.46 33.24
C THR A 103 5.87 6.45 33.04
N GLY A 104 6.30 6.67 31.79
CA GLY A 104 7.43 7.52 31.44
C GLY A 104 8.78 6.81 31.34
N ASP A 105 8.87 5.55 31.75
CA ASP A 105 10.09 4.74 31.69
C ASP A 105 10.41 4.28 30.27
N MET A 106 11.69 4.06 29.98
CA MET A 106 12.13 3.50 28.71
C MET A 106 11.96 1.98 28.71
N VAL A 107 11.07 1.48 27.84
CA VAL A 107 10.77 0.05 27.70
C VAL A 107 11.29 -0.45 26.37
N LYS A 108 11.94 -1.62 26.37
CA LYS A 108 12.31 -2.32 25.14
C LYS A 108 11.09 -3.05 24.56
N ARG A 109 10.82 -2.83 23.28
CA ARG A 109 9.79 -3.56 22.51
C ARG A 109 10.42 -4.18 21.29
N LYS A 110 10.01 -5.41 20.99
CA LYS A 110 10.39 -6.11 19.76
C LYS A 110 9.35 -5.82 18.68
N VAL A 111 9.80 -5.34 17.53
CA VAL A 111 8.96 -5.04 16.37
C VAL A 111 9.40 -5.94 15.22
N ASN A 112 8.45 -6.59 14.57
CA ASN A 112 8.71 -7.41 13.39
C ASN A 112 8.39 -6.60 12.13
N LEU A 113 9.36 -6.53 11.23
CA LEU A 113 9.23 -5.94 9.90
C LEU A 113 9.28 -7.07 8.87
N SER A 114 8.44 -6.98 7.85
CA SER A 114 8.34 -7.93 6.75
C SER A 114 8.58 -7.19 5.44
N PHE A 115 9.49 -7.72 4.63
CA PHE A 115 9.83 -7.12 3.34
C PHE A 115 9.70 -8.11 2.19
N ARG A 116 9.53 -7.56 0.99
CA ARG A 116 9.52 -8.33 -0.25
C ARG A 116 10.21 -7.58 -1.37
N ASP A 117 11.09 -8.24 -2.11
CA ASP A 117 11.64 -7.68 -3.34
C ASP A 117 10.74 -8.03 -4.52
N VAL A 118 10.45 -7.02 -5.34
CA VAL A 118 9.53 -7.11 -6.47
C VAL A 118 10.03 -6.26 -7.63
N ILE A 119 9.48 -6.51 -8.81
CA ILE A 119 9.46 -5.53 -9.91
C ILE A 119 8.10 -4.84 -9.86
N LEU A 120 8.10 -3.53 -9.66
CA LEU A 120 6.91 -2.69 -9.74
C LEU A 120 6.77 -2.10 -11.14
N GLY A 121 5.53 -1.95 -11.60
CA GLY A 121 5.17 -1.23 -12.81
C GLY A 121 4.29 -0.02 -12.51
N PHE A 122 4.71 1.15 -12.96
CA PHE A 122 3.96 2.41 -12.92
C PHE A 122 3.90 3.03 -14.32
N ARG A 123 3.17 4.14 -14.47
CA ARG A 123 3.11 4.89 -15.75
C ARG A 123 3.81 6.23 -15.59
N ASN A 124 4.56 6.64 -16.60
CA ASN A 124 5.15 7.98 -16.64
C ASN A 124 4.09 9.03 -17.02
N ASP A 125 4.50 10.30 -17.11
CA ASP A 125 3.62 11.43 -17.48
C ASP A 125 2.99 11.30 -18.87
N TYR A 126 3.57 10.48 -19.76
CA TYR A 126 3.04 10.17 -21.08
C TYR A 126 2.12 8.93 -21.10
N GLY A 127 1.88 8.33 -19.94
CA GLY A 127 1.08 7.14 -19.78
C GLY A 127 1.80 5.83 -20.16
N GLU A 128 3.09 5.88 -20.47
CA GLU A 128 3.87 4.69 -20.85
C GLU A 128 4.29 3.90 -19.60
N PRO A 129 4.18 2.57 -19.62
CA PRO A 129 4.60 1.76 -18.49
C PRO A 129 6.12 1.74 -18.36
N PHE A 130 6.62 1.92 -17.14
CA PHE A 130 8.01 1.67 -16.78
C PHE A 130 8.08 0.75 -15.57
N PHE A 131 9.19 0.00 -15.47
CA PHE A 131 9.37 -1.04 -14.47
C PHE A 131 10.68 -0.85 -13.72
N PHE A 132 10.67 -1.15 -12.43
CA PHE A 132 11.86 -1.06 -11.59
C PHE A 132 11.81 -2.03 -10.42
N GLU A 133 12.99 -2.44 -9.97
CA GLU A 133 13.13 -3.20 -8.73
C GLU A 133 12.87 -2.31 -7.50
N ALA A 134 12.14 -2.87 -6.54
CA ALA A 134 11.82 -2.22 -5.28
C ALA A 134 11.66 -3.24 -4.16
N LYS A 135 12.04 -2.82 -2.95
CA LYS A 135 11.69 -3.51 -1.71
C LYS A 135 10.39 -2.92 -1.16
N ILE A 136 9.38 -3.75 -0.89
CA ILE A 136 8.11 -3.34 -0.28
C ILE A 136 8.14 -3.67 1.22
N VAL A 137 7.53 -2.81 2.04
CA VAL A 137 7.21 -3.12 3.45
C VAL A 137 5.82 -3.76 3.56
N GLU A 138 5.78 -5.07 3.76
CA GLU A 138 4.55 -5.88 3.76
C GLU A 138 3.66 -5.63 4.99
N ASN A 139 4.23 -5.14 6.09
CA ASN A 139 3.46 -4.74 7.28
C ASN A 139 2.27 -3.87 6.91
N LEU A 140 2.48 -2.94 5.97
CA LEU A 140 1.45 -2.03 5.50
C LEU A 140 0.54 -2.68 4.45
N LEU A 141 1.05 -3.52 3.56
CA LEU A 141 0.27 -4.06 2.44
C LEU A 141 -0.98 -4.84 2.90
N TYR A 142 -0.86 -5.62 3.98
CA TYR A 142 -1.92 -6.52 4.44
C TYR A 142 -2.77 -5.99 5.61
N ASN A 143 -2.41 -4.85 6.21
CA ASN A 143 -3.17 -4.26 7.31
C ASN A 143 -4.21 -3.23 6.83
N ASP A 144 -5.05 -2.72 7.73
CA ASP A 144 -6.05 -1.69 7.44
C ASP A 144 -5.64 -0.27 7.88
N GLN A 145 -4.41 -0.10 8.37
CA GLN A 145 -3.88 1.21 8.78
C GLN A 145 -3.44 2.03 7.57
N PRO A 146 -3.58 3.37 7.61
CA PRO A 146 -3.22 4.22 6.47
C PRO A 146 -1.70 4.36 6.28
N THR A 147 -0.93 4.22 7.37
CA THR A 147 0.52 4.37 7.41
C THR A 147 1.13 3.34 8.37
N LEU A 148 2.45 3.19 8.35
CA LEU A 148 3.16 2.44 9.39
C LEU A 148 2.96 3.10 10.76
N SER A 149 2.99 2.28 11.80
CA SER A 149 2.98 2.75 13.19
C SER A 149 4.28 3.49 13.56
N SER A 150 4.25 4.23 14.66
CA SER A 150 5.45 4.91 15.20
C SER A 150 6.57 3.90 15.52
N ASP A 151 6.20 2.76 16.10
CA ASP A 151 7.12 1.68 16.48
C ASP A 151 7.76 1.05 15.22
N GLU A 152 7.01 0.86 14.14
CA GLU A 152 7.55 0.38 12.86
C GLU A 152 8.50 1.40 12.19
N HIS A 153 8.16 2.69 12.17
CA HIS A 153 9.07 3.72 11.67
C HIS A 153 10.38 3.77 12.47
N LYS A 154 10.28 3.65 13.80
CA LYS A 154 11.45 3.58 14.67
C LYS A 154 12.27 2.32 14.43
N ALA A 155 11.62 1.19 14.22
CA ALA A 155 12.27 -0.08 13.92
C ALA A 155 13.03 -0.01 12.58
N LEU A 156 12.46 0.62 11.54
CA LEU A 156 13.16 0.85 10.26
C LEU A 156 14.46 1.65 10.47
N TYR A 157 14.40 2.73 11.25
CA TYR A 157 15.58 3.55 11.55
C TYR A 157 16.63 2.79 12.37
N VAL A 158 16.22 2.08 13.41
CA VAL A 158 17.14 1.26 14.24
C VAL A 158 17.77 0.15 13.41
N HIS A 159 17.00 -0.50 12.53
CA HIS A 159 17.53 -1.52 11.62
C HIS A 159 18.60 -0.95 10.68
N PHE A 160 18.36 0.24 10.11
CA PHE A 160 19.37 0.97 9.35
C PHE A 160 20.65 1.23 10.18
N LEU A 161 20.52 1.79 11.39
CA LEU A 161 21.68 2.07 12.24
C LEU A 161 22.45 0.80 12.65
N ASN A 162 21.77 -0.33 12.78
CA ASN A 162 22.39 -1.62 13.10
C ASN A 162 23.21 -2.17 11.92
N ARG A 163 22.76 -1.92 10.68
CA ARG A 163 23.51 -2.27 9.46
C ARG A 163 24.66 -1.32 9.15
N HIS A 164 24.63 -0.10 9.71
CA HIS A 164 25.61 0.95 9.49
C HIS A 164 26.26 1.47 10.80
N PRO A 165 26.91 0.60 11.60
CA PRO A 165 27.49 1.00 12.89
C PRO A 165 28.57 2.09 12.76
N GLU A 166 29.27 2.15 11.63
CA GLU A 166 30.28 3.17 11.30
C GLU A 166 29.71 4.58 11.20
N LEU A 167 28.44 4.73 10.81
CA LEU A 167 27.77 6.02 10.63
C LEU A 167 27.27 6.61 11.96
N ARG A 168 27.31 5.85 13.07
CA ARG A 168 26.86 6.31 14.40
C ARG A 168 27.84 7.26 15.09
N ARG A 169 29.06 7.41 14.55
CA ARG A 169 30.10 8.29 15.11
C ARG A 169 29.75 9.76 14.87
N LYS A 170 30.04 10.64 15.83
CA LYS A 170 29.88 12.10 15.69
C LYS A 170 30.70 12.60 14.49
N GLY A 171 30.15 13.52 13.71
CA GLY A 171 30.80 14.07 12.50
C GLY A 171 30.48 13.33 11.19
N ASN A 172 29.71 12.24 11.24
CA ASN A 172 29.24 11.52 10.05
C ASN A 172 27.80 11.92 9.63
N GLU A 173 27.25 13.02 10.14
CA GLU A 173 25.82 13.35 9.95
C GLU A 173 25.43 13.45 8.47
N GLN A 174 26.29 14.04 7.63
CA GLN A 174 26.05 14.15 6.20
C GLN A 174 26.08 12.78 5.51
N LYS A 175 27.04 11.92 5.85
CA LYS A 175 27.14 10.55 5.30
C LYS A 175 25.95 9.71 5.73
N LEU A 176 25.53 9.83 6.99
CA LEU A 176 24.35 9.17 7.53
C LEU A 176 23.09 9.59 6.77
N ARG A 177 22.91 10.89 6.51
CA ARG A 177 21.77 11.39 5.75
C ARG A 177 21.74 10.84 4.32
N ILE A 178 22.88 10.84 3.62
CA ILE A 178 22.98 10.31 2.25
C ILE A 178 22.68 8.81 2.23
N ALA A 179 23.30 8.04 3.14
CA ALA A 179 23.07 6.60 3.25
C ALA A 179 21.60 6.29 3.57
N LEU A 180 20.98 7.06 4.47
CA LEU A 180 19.57 6.90 4.82
C LEU A 180 18.63 7.17 3.63
N LEU A 181 18.95 8.15 2.78
CA LEU A 181 18.16 8.44 1.55
C LEU A 181 18.26 7.35 0.50
N GLN A 182 19.33 6.56 0.52
CA GLN A 182 19.59 5.48 -0.44
C GLN A 182 19.25 4.09 0.14
N ASP A 183 18.89 4.00 1.41
CA ASP A 183 18.71 2.72 2.09
C ASP A 183 17.43 2.01 1.62
N PRO A 184 17.52 0.75 1.13
CA PRO A 184 16.38 0.05 0.55
C PRO A 184 15.32 -0.38 1.58
N TYR A 185 15.70 -0.58 2.85
CA TYR A 185 14.76 -0.97 3.89
C TYR A 185 14.03 0.25 4.45
N PHE A 186 14.77 1.31 4.77
CA PHE A 186 14.20 2.55 5.29
C PHE A 186 13.27 3.22 4.27
N ASN A 187 13.66 3.20 3.00
CA ASN A 187 12.86 3.72 1.88
C ASN A 187 12.01 2.66 1.20
N ALA A 188 11.77 1.51 1.85
CA ALA A 188 10.91 0.46 1.31
C ALA A 188 9.54 1.05 0.92
N PHE A 189 9.05 0.59 -0.23
CA PHE A 189 7.82 1.04 -0.87
C PHE A 189 6.61 0.76 0.02
N LYS A 190 5.86 1.82 0.29
CA LYS A 190 4.62 1.79 1.09
C LYS A 190 3.44 1.68 0.15
N LEU A 191 2.90 0.48 0.04
CA LEU A 191 1.81 0.14 -0.89
C LEU A 191 0.58 -0.40 -0.15
N LYS A 192 -0.57 -0.30 -0.82
CA LYS A 192 -1.79 -1.05 -0.53
C LYS A 192 -2.28 -1.70 -1.83
N PHE A 193 -3.14 -2.71 -1.75
CA PHE A 193 -3.89 -3.16 -2.92
C PHE A 193 -4.83 -2.04 -3.42
N GLY A 194 -5.01 -1.95 -4.74
CA GLY A 194 -5.58 -0.80 -5.44
C GLY A 194 -6.93 -1.05 -6.14
N TYR A 195 -7.75 -1.98 -5.65
CA TYR A 195 -9.10 -2.20 -6.18
C TYR A 195 -10.15 -1.27 -5.57
N SER A 196 -9.85 -0.73 -4.39
CA SER A 196 -10.70 0.20 -3.67
C SER A 196 -9.88 1.23 -2.92
N ILE A 197 -10.47 2.40 -2.69
CA ILE A 197 -9.84 3.55 -2.02
C ILE A 197 -10.84 4.31 -1.16
N THR A 198 -10.33 5.17 -0.29
CA THR A 198 -11.12 6.17 0.43
C THR A 198 -11.44 7.35 -0.47
N GLY A 199 -12.56 8.05 -0.22
CA GLY A 199 -12.99 9.18 -1.06
C GLY A 199 -11.93 10.28 -1.22
N HIS A 200 -11.21 10.65 -0.16
CA HIS A 200 -10.14 11.66 -0.25
C HIS A 200 -8.94 11.22 -1.11
N LYS A 201 -8.75 9.90 -1.33
CA LYS A 201 -7.71 9.38 -2.24
C LYS A 201 -8.17 9.32 -3.69
N ALA A 202 -9.47 9.57 -3.96
CA ALA A 202 -10.01 9.63 -5.30
C ALA A 202 -9.77 11.00 -5.98
N GLN A 203 -9.32 12.01 -5.22
CA GLN A 203 -9.10 13.35 -5.72
C GLN A 203 -8.03 13.35 -6.84
N GLY A 204 -8.37 13.92 -8.00
CA GLY A 204 -7.46 14.06 -9.14
C GLY A 204 -7.23 12.76 -9.94
N SER A 205 -8.04 11.73 -9.71
CA SER A 205 -8.01 10.48 -10.47
C SER A 205 -9.31 10.29 -11.25
N GLU A 206 -9.23 9.63 -12.39
CA GLU A 206 -10.36 9.41 -13.29
C GLU A 206 -10.58 7.91 -13.53
N TRP A 207 -11.85 7.49 -13.55
CA TRP A 207 -12.25 6.13 -13.88
C TRP A 207 -13.53 6.15 -14.72
N LYS A 208 -13.65 5.18 -15.62
CA LYS A 208 -14.87 4.98 -16.41
C LYS A 208 -16.06 4.55 -15.56
N THR A 209 -15.81 3.81 -14.48
CA THR A 209 -16.87 3.31 -13.60
C THR A 209 -16.46 3.40 -12.13
N VAL A 210 -17.28 4.07 -11.33
CA VAL A 210 -17.07 4.27 -9.90
C VAL A 210 -18.19 3.60 -9.11
N PHE A 211 -17.82 2.76 -8.13
CA PHE A 211 -18.77 2.13 -7.22
C PHE A 211 -18.65 2.74 -5.82
N LEU A 212 -19.71 3.35 -5.34
CA LEU A 212 -19.73 4.03 -4.03
C LEU A 212 -20.32 3.14 -2.94
N GLN A 213 -19.50 2.74 -1.97
CA GLN A 213 -19.96 2.18 -0.70
C GLN A 213 -20.10 3.31 0.33
N CYS A 214 -21.30 3.88 0.38
CA CYS A 214 -21.69 4.83 1.42
C CYS A 214 -22.72 4.20 2.36
N GLN A 215 -22.65 4.54 3.66
CA GLN A 215 -23.79 4.31 4.54
C GLN A 215 -24.82 5.38 4.21
N THR A 216 -25.81 5.04 3.39
CA THR A 216 -26.93 5.94 3.14
C THR A 216 -27.90 5.87 4.31
N HIS A 217 -28.24 7.04 4.89
CA HIS A 217 -29.45 7.21 5.69
C HIS A 217 -30.72 7.36 4.82
N GLN A 218 -30.58 7.23 3.49
CA GLN A 218 -31.68 7.39 2.53
C GLN A 218 -32.29 6.04 2.15
N LYS A 219 -33.63 6.01 2.15
CA LYS A 219 -34.46 4.97 1.54
C LYS A 219 -34.08 4.81 0.06
N ALA A 220 -34.14 3.57 -0.44
CA ALA A 220 -33.81 3.22 -1.80
C ALA A 220 -34.58 4.06 -2.83
N GLY A 221 -33.85 4.65 -3.78
CA GLY A 221 -34.38 5.47 -4.86
C GLY A 221 -33.45 6.63 -5.11
N ASP A 222 -32.57 6.45 -6.10
CA ASP A 222 -31.96 7.49 -6.97
C ASP A 222 -30.46 7.22 -7.20
N ALA A 223 -30.16 6.89 -8.45
CA ALA A 223 -28.80 6.83 -8.96
C ALA A 223 -28.28 8.27 -9.09
N ALA A 224 -27.40 8.67 -8.18
CA ALA A 224 -26.67 9.91 -8.30
C ALA A 224 -25.42 9.69 -9.17
N ASN A 225 -25.38 10.37 -10.33
CA ASN A 225 -24.12 10.64 -11.01
C ASN A 225 -23.33 11.63 -10.14
N LEU A 226 -22.33 11.14 -9.41
CA LEU A 226 -21.27 11.99 -8.89
C LEU A 226 -20.23 12.18 -9.99
N LEU A 227 -20.14 13.40 -10.51
CA LEU A 227 -18.89 13.91 -11.07
C LEU A 227 -18.00 14.25 -9.86
N ILE A 228 -16.86 13.57 -9.74
CA ILE A 228 -15.74 13.98 -8.89
C ILE A 228 -14.76 14.73 -9.80
#